data_AF-A0A0N0VP59-F1
#
_entry.id   AF-A0A0N0VP59-F1
#
_cell.length_a   1.000
_cell.length_b   1.000
_cell.length_c   1.000
_cell.angle_alpha   90.00
_cell.angle_beta   90.00
_cell.angle_gamma   90.00
#
_symmetry.space_group_name_H-M   'P 1'
#
loop_
_entity.id
_entity.type
_entity.pdbx_description
1 polymer ?
#
loop_
_entity_poly.entity_id
_entity_poly.type
_entity_poly.pdbx_seq_one_letter_code
_entity_poly.pdbx_strand_id
1 'polypeptide(L)'
;MESFIGVSKIKKQEIVSEIINEWDPMDLLAMGAEESRYRNQIDKIVDALDGVDSVDELARYIKQFMDASFSTDFPSITCLQVAVLIWEEFKK
;
A
#
# COMPACT_ATOMS: atom_id res chain seq x y z
N MET A 1 -15.24 -15.25 -1.24
CA MET A 1 -13.99 -14.69 -1.78
C MET A 1 -14.29 -13.23 -2.01
N GLU A 2 -14.00 -12.41 -1.01
CA GLU A 2 -14.24 -10.98 -1.06
C GLU A 2 -13.14 -10.41 -1.96
N SER A 3 -13.50 -9.97 -3.16
CA SER A 3 -12.54 -9.52 -4.15
C SER A 3 -12.73 -8.03 -4.43
N PHE A 4 -11.61 -7.37 -4.72
CA PHE A 4 -11.54 -5.94 -5.02
C PHE A 4 -12.19 -5.56 -6.37
N ILE A 5 -12.79 -6.54 -7.04
CA ILE A 5 -13.29 -6.51 -8.43
C ILE A 5 -14.46 -5.52 -8.63
N GLY A 6 -15.06 -5.01 -7.53
CA GLY A 6 -16.14 -4.01 -7.60
C GLY A 6 -15.76 -2.57 -7.25
N VAL A 7 -14.54 -2.32 -6.77
CA VAL A 7 -14.14 -0.99 -6.29
C VAL A 7 -13.46 -0.20 -7.42
N SER A 8 -13.86 1.06 -7.62
CA SER A 8 -13.27 1.90 -8.66
C SER A 8 -11.77 2.13 -8.38
N LYS A 9 -10.96 2.20 -9.43
CA LYS A 9 -9.51 2.45 -9.31
C LYS A 9 -9.21 3.75 -8.54
N ILE A 10 -10.05 4.77 -8.70
CA ILE A 10 -9.93 6.05 -7.97
C ILE A 10 -10.08 5.82 -6.46
N LYS A 11 -11.14 5.11 -6.02
CA LYS A 11 -11.34 4.80 -4.61
C LYS A 11 -10.21 3.93 -4.05
N LYS A 12 -9.66 3.02 -4.85
CA LYS A 12 -8.47 2.24 -4.45
C LYS A 12 -7.26 3.13 -4.24
N GLN A 13 -6.99 4.05 -5.17
CA GLN A 13 -5.89 5.01 -5.06
C GLN A 13 -6.03 5.93 -3.85
N GLU A 14 -7.24 6.41 -3.54
CA GLU A 14 -7.49 7.24 -2.36
C GLU A 14 -7.14 6.50 -1.06
N ILE A 15 -7.72 5.30 -0.85
CA ILE A 15 -7.49 4.49 0.37
C ILE A 15 -6.02 4.13 0.52
N VAL A 16 -5.39 3.62 -0.55
CA VAL A 16 -3.98 3.21 -0.50
C VAL A 16 -3.07 4.43 -0.31
N SER A 17 -3.38 5.57 -0.93
CA SER A 17 -2.57 6.80 -0.72
C SER A 17 -2.62 7.27 0.72
N GLU A 18 -3.81 7.33 1.31
CA GLU A 18 -3.99 7.78 2.69
C GLU A 18 -3.17 6.92 3.66
N ILE A 19 -3.30 5.59 3.55
CA ILE A 19 -2.62 4.66 4.45
C ILE A 19 -1.09 4.67 4.25
N ILE A 20 -0.61 4.73 3.01
CA ILE A 20 0.84 4.77 2.75
C ILE A 20 1.45 6.11 3.16
N ASN A 21 0.74 7.21 2.95
CA ASN A 21 1.18 8.53 3.38
C ASN A 21 1.16 8.66 4.91
N GLU A 22 0.19 8.06 5.60
CA GLU A 22 0.16 8.01 7.07
C GLU A 22 1.28 7.12 7.62
N TRP A 23 1.58 6.01 6.96
CA TRP A 23 2.70 5.15 7.35
C TRP A 23 4.06 5.85 7.21
N ASP A 24 4.22 6.71 6.20
CA ASP A 24 5.43 7.47 5.85
C ASP A 24 6.74 6.72 6.16
N PRO A 25 6.99 5.57 5.52
CA PRO A 25 8.08 4.66 5.89
C PRO A 25 9.49 5.26 5.85
N MET A 26 9.66 6.40 5.20
CA MET A 26 10.94 7.09 4.99
C MET A 26 10.93 8.51 5.56
N ASP A 27 9.92 8.86 6.36
CA ASP A 27 9.73 10.21 6.92
C ASP A 27 9.77 11.31 5.85
N LEU A 28 9.39 10.99 4.60
CA LEU A 28 9.48 11.94 3.49
C LEU A 28 8.48 13.07 3.68
N LEU A 29 7.26 12.75 4.11
CA LEU A 29 6.23 13.75 4.36
C LEU A 29 6.53 14.52 5.65
N ALA A 30 7.05 13.84 6.67
CA ALA A 30 7.54 14.49 7.89
C ALA A 30 8.68 15.49 7.61
N MET A 31 9.51 15.23 6.59
CA MET A 31 10.55 16.16 6.11
C MET A 31 10.02 17.26 5.17
N GLY A 32 8.70 17.34 4.97
CA GLY A 32 8.05 18.37 4.14
C GLY A 32 8.04 18.06 2.64
N ALA A 33 8.23 16.80 2.24
CA ALA A 33 8.06 16.40 0.86
C ALA A 33 6.57 16.36 0.47
N GLU A 34 6.31 16.47 -0.84
CA GLU A 34 4.95 16.42 -1.36
C GLU A 34 4.31 15.03 -1.19
N GLU A 35 2.99 14.98 -0.96
CA GLU A 35 2.20 13.74 -0.84
C GLU A 35 2.31 12.80 -2.05
N SER A 36 2.77 13.32 -3.20
CA SER A 36 2.99 12.54 -4.41
C SER A 36 4.25 11.67 -4.38
N ARG A 37 5.08 11.75 -3.33
CA ARG A 37 6.35 11.02 -3.25
C ARG A 37 6.21 9.51 -3.31
N TYR A 38 5.12 8.95 -2.78
CA TYR A 38 4.85 7.52 -2.80
C TYR A 38 3.98 7.08 -3.99
N ARG A 39 3.66 7.98 -4.95
CA ARG A 39 2.72 7.70 -6.03
C ARG A 39 3.07 6.44 -6.83
N ASN A 40 4.36 6.25 -7.13
CA ASN A 40 4.81 5.07 -7.89
C ASN A 40 4.57 3.75 -7.12
N GLN A 41 4.69 3.76 -5.80
CA GLN A 41 4.46 2.60 -4.95
C GLN A 41 2.97 2.36 -4.79
N ILE A 42 2.20 3.42 -4.57
CA ILE A 42 0.75 3.40 -4.48
C ILE A 42 0.14 2.80 -5.75
N ASP A 43 0.54 3.26 -6.94
CA ASP A 43 0.01 2.75 -8.20
C ASP A 43 0.27 1.25 -8.37
N LYS A 44 1.46 0.77 -7.99
CA LYS A 44 1.80 -0.67 -8.03
C LYS A 44 0.98 -1.48 -7.04
N ILE A 45 0.77 -0.97 -5.82
CA ILE A 45 -0.06 -1.63 -4.80
C ILE A 45 -1.51 -1.70 -5.30
N VAL A 46 -2.05 -0.61 -5.85
CA VAL A 46 -3.40 -0.55 -6.39
C VAL A 46 -3.60 -1.53 -7.54
N ASP A 47 -2.63 -1.63 -8.46
CA ASP A 47 -2.70 -2.59 -9.56
C ASP A 47 -2.58 -4.05 -9.07
N ALA A 48 -1.88 -4.29 -7.96
CA ALA A 48 -1.79 -5.61 -7.33
C ALA A 48 -3.07 -6.02 -6.59
N LEU A 49 -3.89 -5.06 -6.11
CA LEU A 49 -5.12 -5.35 -5.35
C LEU A 49 -6.08 -6.29 -6.10
N ASP A 50 -6.20 -6.18 -7.42
CA ASP A 50 -7.10 -7.05 -8.19
C ASP A 50 -6.61 -8.49 -8.37
N GLY A 51 -5.35 -8.76 -8.05
CA GLY A 51 -4.71 -10.08 -8.20
C GLY A 51 -4.33 -10.77 -6.89
N VAL A 52 -4.58 -10.15 -5.73
CA VAL A 52 -4.27 -10.72 -4.42
C VAL A 52 -5.47 -11.43 -3.83
N ASP A 53 -5.24 -12.65 -3.33
CA ASP A 53 -6.29 -13.47 -2.70
C ASP A 53 -6.24 -13.42 -1.15
N SER A 54 -5.18 -12.81 -0.59
CA SER A 54 -4.97 -12.75 0.86
C SER A 54 -4.19 -11.51 1.30
N VAL A 55 -4.39 -11.13 2.57
CA VAL A 55 -3.65 -10.05 3.23
C VAL A 55 -2.15 -10.32 3.23
N ASP A 56 -1.73 -11.57 3.47
CA ASP A 56 -0.32 -11.97 3.46
C ASP A 56 0.33 -11.83 2.07
N GLU A 57 -0.44 -11.99 1.00
CA GLU A 57 0.04 -11.77 -0.36
C GLU A 57 0.17 -10.27 -0.65
N LEU A 58 -0.81 -9.47 -0.24
CA LEU A 58 -0.72 -8.00 -0.32
C LEU A 58 0.49 -7.47 0.46
N ALA A 59 0.73 -7.98 1.67
CA ALA A 59 1.89 -7.61 2.49
C ALA A 59 3.22 -7.89 1.79
N ARG A 60 3.32 -9.02 1.08
CA ARG A 60 4.50 -9.38 0.29
C ARG A 60 4.71 -8.42 -0.89
N TYR A 61 3.65 -8.05 -1.60
CA TYR A 61 3.74 -7.06 -2.67
C TYR A 61 4.14 -5.68 -2.16
N ILE A 62 3.53 -5.20 -1.07
CA ILE A 62 3.89 -3.92 -0.43
C ILE A 62 5.37 -3.90 -0.07
N LYS A 63 5.84 -4.96 0.61
CA LYS A 63 7.26 -5.11 0.95
C LYS A 63 8.13 -5.05 -0.31
N GLN A 64 7.82 -5.87 -1.31
CA GLN A 64 8.60 -5.91 -2.55
C GLN A 64 8.68 -4.55 -3.24
N PHE A 65 7.57 -3.82 -3.34
CA PHE A 65 7.53 -2.53 -4.03
C PHE A 65 8.25 -1.43 -3.25
N MET A 66 8.15 -1.44 -1.92
CA MET A 66 8.85 -0.50 -1.06
C MET A 66 10.35 -0.80 -1.04
N ASP A 67 10.74 -2.06 -0.82
CA ASP A 67 12.14 -2.47 -0.80
C ASP A 67 12.84 -2.13 -2.12
N ALA A 68 12.21 -2.43 -3.25
CA ALA A 68 12.76 -2.13 -4.57
C ALA A 68 12.87 -0.62 -4.84
N SER A 69 11.97 0.19 -4.28
CA SER A 69 11.96 1.63 -4.53
C SER A 69 12.99 2.38 -3.71
N PHE A 70 13.22 1.95 -2.48
CA PHE A 70 14.10 2.63 -1.55
C PHE A 70 15.42 1.90 -1.31
N SER A 71 15.61 0.72 -1.91
CA SER A 71 16.77 -0.15 -1.68
C SER A 71 17.00 -0.43 -0.19
N THR A 72 15.92 -0.57 0.56
CA THR A 72 15.88 -0.76 2.01
C THR A 72 15.09 -2.02 2.32
N ASP A 73 15.50 -2.78 3.33
CA ASP A 73 14.77 -3.95 3.79
C ASP A 73 13.72 -3.55 4.84
N PHE A 74 12.46 -3.37 4.43
CA PHE A 74 11.40 -3.01 5.36
C PHE A 74 10.96 -4.21 6.20
N PRO A 75 10.72 -4.07 7.52
CA PRO A 75 10.27 -5.17 8.35
C PRO A 75 8.95 -5.76 7.84
N SER A 76 8.92 -7.07 7.61
CA SER A 76 7.71 -7.77 7.11
C SER A 76 6.49 -7.58 8.00
N ILE A 77 6.70 -7.44 9.32
CA ILE A 77 5.62 -7.17 10.29
C ILE A 77 4.93 -5.83 10.00
N THR A 78 5.69 -4.81 9.62
CA THR A 78 5.17 -3.48 9.32
C THR A 78 4.42 -3.49 8.00
N CYS A 79 4.97 -4.15 6.97
CA CYS A 79 4.26 -4.32 5.70
C CYS A 79 2.95 -5.10 5.86
N LEU A 80 2.91 -6.08 6.78
CA LEU A 80 1.69 -6.82 7.11
C LEU A 80 0.67 -5.92 7.81
N GLN A 81 1.08 -5.08 8.77
CA GLN A 81 0.18 -4.13 9.43
C GLN A 81 -0.47 -3.19 8.42
N VAL A 82 0.32 -2.64 7.50
CA VAL A 82 -0.16 -1.77 6.42
C VAL A 82 -1.12 -2.53 5.49
N ALA A 83 -0.79 -3.76 5.11
CA ALA A 83 -1.67 -4.60 4.31
C ALA A 83 -3.01 -4.85 4.99
N VAL A 84 -3.02 -5.13 6.30
CA VAL A 84 -4.24 -5.30 7.10
C VAL A 84 -5.09 -4.03 7.07
N LEU A 85 -4.48 -2.86 7.28
CA LEU A 85 -5.22 -1.58 7.24
C LEU A 85 -5.91 -1.36 5.89
N ILE A 86 -5.17 -1.57 4.80
CA ILE A 86 -5.71 -1.46 3.44
C ILE A 86 -6.86 -2.45 3.27
N TRP A 87 -6.66 -3.71 3.69
CA TRP A 87 -7.65 -4.77 3.51
C TRP A 87 -8.95 -4.52 4.29
N GLU A 88 -8.85 -4.00 5.51
CA GLU A 88 -10.02 -3.70 6.34
C GLU A 88 -10.82 -2.50 5.80
N GLU A 89 -10.18 -1.49 5.19
CA GLU A 89 -10.90 -0.38 4.55
C GLU A 89 -11.74 -0.81 3.33
N PHE A 90 -11.35 -1.88 2.63
CA PHE A 90 -12.16 -2.44 1.54
C PHE A 90 -13.25 -3.43 2.00
N LYS A 91 -13.20 -3.88 3.25
CA LYS A 91 -14.24 -4.72 3.86
C LYS A 91 -15.41 -3.93 4.46
N LYS A 92 -15.24 -2.62 4.66
CA LYS A 92 -16.31 -1.71 5.09
C LYS A 92 -17.29 -1.43 3.96
#